data_AF-A0A9E0BLF3-F1
#
_entry.id   AF-A0A9E0BLF3-F1
#
_cell.length_a   1.000
_cell.length_b   1.000
_cell.length_c   1.000
_cell.angle_alpha   90.00
_cell.angle_beta   90.00
_cell.angle_gamma   90.00
#
_symmetry.space_group_name_H-M   'P 1'
#
loop_
_entity.id
_entity.type
_entity.pdbx_description
1 polymer ?
#
loop_
_entity_poly.entity_id
_entity_poly.type
_entity_poly.pdbx_seq_one_letter_code
_entity_poly.pdbx_strand_id
1 'polypeptide(L)' 'MMVEKRGLGRGLSALLGEVEETPVDAGAAGGLRDIPIELIHRNEKQPRWVFSEEEIEELAASIREKGVLQPI' A
#
# COMPACT_ATOMS: atom_id res chain seq x y z
N MET A 1 25.33 -11.42 -36.34
CA MET A 1 23.91 -11.12 -36.54
C MET A 1 23.17 -11.58 -35.29
N MET A 2 22.57 -10.62 -34.57
CA MET A 2 21.56 -10.68 -33.49
C MET A 2 21.61 -11.78 -32.40
N VAL A 3 21.85 -11.34 -31.16
CA VAL A 3 21.54 -12.04 -29.91
C VAL A 3 20.07 -11.76 -29.58
N GLU A 4 19.22 -12.79 -29.61
CA GLU A 4 17.82 -12.65 -29.21
C GLU A 4 17.70 -12.50 -27.70
N LYS A 5 17.23 -11.32 -27.27
CA LYS A 5 16.84 -11.01 -25.90
C LYS A 5 15.62 -11.85 -25.52
N ARG A 6 15.84 -12.95 -24.80
CA ARG A 6 14.77 -13.70 -24.12
C ARG A 6 14.28 -12.85 -22.94
N GLY A 7 13.29 -12.00 -23.22
CA GLY A 7 12.68 -11.15 -22.20
C GLY A 7 12.04 -12.00 -21.10
N LEU A 8 12.25 -11.59 -19.85
CA LEU A 8 11.67 -12.18 -18.64
C LEU A 8 10.14 -11.94 -18.53
N GLY A 9 9.42 -11.93 -19.65
CA GLY A 9 8.05 -11.41 -19.74
C GLY A 9 6.94 -12.44 -19.52
N ARG A 10 7.27 -13.70 -19.25
CA ARG A 10 6.26 -14.79 -19.13
C ARG A 10 6.23 -15.47 -17.76
N GLY A 11 7.31 -15.38 -16.99
CA GLY A 11 7.42 -16.03 -15.67
C GLY A 11 6.91 -15.15 -14.52
N LEU A 12 7.05 -13.83 -14.63
CA LEU A 12 6.66 -12.92 -13.56
C LEU A 12 5.13 -12.84 -13.41
N SER A 13 4.40 -12.78 -14.53
CA SER A 13 2.92 -12.77 -14.55
C SER A 13 2.32 -14.10 -14.07
N ALA A 14 3.02 -15.22 -14.25
CA ALA A 14 2.60 -16.51 -13.71
C ALA A 14 2.82 -16.63 -12.20
N LEU A 15 3.73 -15.84 -11.63
CA LEU A 15 4.00 -15.78 -10.19
C LEU A 15 3.15 -14.73 -9.46
N LEU A 16 2.88 -13.59 -10.09
CA LEU A 16 2.11 -12.51 -9.47
C LEU A 16 0.60 -12.62 -9.66
N GLY A 17 0.12 -13.49 -10.57
CA GLY A 17 -1.28 -13.49 -10.99
C GLY A 17 -1.65 -12.18 -11.70
N GLU A 18 -2.79 -12.15 -12.37
CA GLU A 18 -3.42 -10.87 -12.65
C GLU A 18 -3.67 -10.23 -11.29
N VAL A 19 -2.99 -9.11 -11.00
CA VAL A 19 -3.38 -8.25 -9.89
C VAL A 19 -4.71 -7.67 -10.31
N GLU A 20 -5.78 -8.44 -10.11
CA GLU A 20 -7.07 -7.81 -9.89
C GLU A 20 -6.84 -6.84 -8.74
N GLU A 21 -7.13 -5.57 -8.98
CA GLU A 21 -7.35 -4.61 -7.91
C GLU A 21 -8.48 -5.21 -7.07
N THR A 22 -8.13 -6.06 -6.11
CA THR A 22 -9.08 -6.59 -5.15
C THR A 22 -9.67 -5.35 -4.50
N PRO A 23 -10.96 -5.07 -4.69
CA PRO A 23 -11.60 -4.08 -3.86
C PRO A 23 -11.38 -4.62 -2.45
N VAL A 24 -10.74 -3.83 -1.60
CA VAL A 24 -10.71 -4.13 -0.17
C VAL A 24 -12.17 -4.20 0.26
N ASP A 25 -12.67 -5.42 0.39
CA ASP A 25 -14.04 -5.69 0.77
C ASP A 25 -14.23 -5.11 2.16
N ALA A 26 -14.93 -3.97 2.24
CA ALA A 26 -15.36 -3.32 3.48
C ALA A 26 -16.47 -4.14 4.18
N GLY A 27 -16.40 -5.47 4.08
CA GLY A 27 -17.48 -6.42 4.30
C GLY A 27 -17.21 -7.49 5.35
N ALA A 28 -16.04 -7.50 6.00
CA ALA A 28 -15.78 -8.39 7.13
C ALA A 28 -15.77 -7.58 8.44
N ALA A 29 -16.98 -7.36 8.99
CA ALA A 29 -17.27 -6.77 10.31
C ALA A 29 -16.98 -5.26 10.48
N GLY A 30 -17.60 -4.43 9.62
CA GLY A 30 -17.68 -2.97 9.81
C GLY A 30 -17.22 -2.23 8.57
N GLY A 31 -18.13 -1.48 7.94
CA GLY A 31 -17.82 -0.68 6.76
C GLY A 31 -16.85 0.48 7.06
N LEU A 32 -16.66 1.36 6.08
CA LEU A 32 -15.89 2.59 6.24
C LEU A 32 -16.49 3.44 7.37
N ARG A 33 -15.64 3.89 8.30
CA ARG A 33 -16.06 4.72 9.45
C ARG A 33 -15.01 5.78 9.70
N ASP A 34 -15.49 6.98 9.98
CA ASP A 34 -14.65 8.04 10.51
C ASP A 34 -14.44 7.78 12.01
N ILE A 35 -13.18 7.84 12.44
CA ILE A 35 -12.79 7.70 13.84
C ILE A 35 -11.89 8.88 14.24
N PRO A 36 -12.06 9.44 15.45
CA PRO A 36 -11.11 10.42 15.98
C PRO A 36 -9.69 9.83 16.03
N ILE A 37 -8.70 10.61 15.60
CA ILE A 37 -7.30 10.15 15.50
C ILE A 37 -6.72 9.79 16.86
N GLU A 38 -7.23 10.40 17.94
CA GLU A 38 -6.81 10.17 19.32
C GLU A 38 -7.14 8.77 19.82
N LEU A 39 -8.04 8.05 19.14
CA LEU A 39 -8.37 6.66 19.42
C LEU A 39 -7.44 5.67 18.71
N ILE A 40 -6.57 6.15 17.81
CA ILE A 40 -5.63 5.33 17.07
C ILE A 40 -4.29 5.32 17.78
N HIS A 41 -3.75 4.13 18.03
CA HIS A 41 -2.43 3.96 18.62
C HIS A 41 -1.62 2.93 17.83
N ARG A 42 -0.30 3.08 17.85
CA ARG A 42 0.59 2.08 17.24
C ARG A 42 0.44 0.73 17.93
N ASN A 43 0.62 -0.35 17.18
CA ASN A 43 0.78 -1.69 17.76
C ASN A 43 2.21 -1.85 18.29
N GLU A 44 2.35 -2.28 19.54
CA GLU A 44 3.66 -2.54 20.17
C GLU A 44 4.47 -3.63 19.46
N LYS A 45 3.79 -4.53 18.75
CA LYS A 45 4.39 -5.65 18.01
C LYS A 45 4.62 -5.35 16.54
N GLN A 46 4.49 -4.09 16.11
CA GLN A 46 4.73 -3.68 14.72
C GLN A 46 6.20 -4.01 14.33
N PRO A 47 6.45 -4.77 13.25
CA PRO A 47 7.82 -5.19 12.90
C PRO A 47 8.64 -4.11 12.19
N ARG A 48 7.98 -3.08 11.63
CA ARG A 48 8.65 -1.94 10.98
C ARG A 48 8.82 -0.81 11.98
N TRP A 49 10.08 -0.50 12.30
CA TRP A 49 10.46 0.52 13.29
C TRP A 49 11.18 1.72 12.69
N VAL A 50 11.73 1.57 11.49
CA VAL A 50 12.51 2.61 10.82
C VAL A 50 11.72 3.12 9.63
N PHE A 51 11.58 4.44 9.56
CA PHE A 51 11.04 5.18 8.43
C PHE A 51 12.07 6.23 8.04
N SER A 52 12.20 6.49 6.74
CA SER A 52 12.98 7.63 6.27
C SER A 52 12.22 8.92 6.59
N GLU A 53 12.92 9.93 7.11
CA GLU A 53 12.32 11.24 7.37
C GLU A 53 11.76 11.85 6.08
N GLU A 54 12.51 11.74 4.98
CA GLU A 54 12.10 12.24 3.66
C GLU A 54 10.80 11.58 3.18
N GLU A 55 10.66 10.27 3.36
CA GLU A 55 9.44 9.54 2.97
C GLU A 55 8.23 9.98 3.82
N ILE A 56 8.45 10.26 5.11
CA ILE A 56 7.39 10.75 6.00
C ILE A 56 6.97 12.17 5.61
N GLU A 57 7.92 13.05 5.29
CA GLU A 57 7.64 14.41 4.83
C GLU A 57 6.86 14.42 3.52
N GLU A 58 7.26 13.59 2.55
CA GLU A 58 6.56 13.43 1.27
C GLU A 58 5.13 12.91 1.48
N LEU A 59 4.96 11.88 2.31
CA LEU A 59 3.64 11.34 2.63
C LEU A 59 2.75 12.39 3.30
N ALA A 60 3.30 13.15 4.25
CA ALA A 60 2.55 14.21 4.91
C ALA A 60 2.14 15.32 3.93
N ALA A 61 3.00 15.70 2.98
CA ALA A 61 2.66 16.65 1.92
C ALA A 61 1.53 16.11 1.02
N SER A 62 1.62 14.84 0.61
CA SER A 62 0.60 14.17 -0.20
C SER A 62 -0.76 14.12 0.52
N ILE A 63 -0.78 13.76 1.81
CA ILE A 63 -2.01 13.73 2.61
C ILE A 63 -2.61 15.12 2.77
N ARG A 64 -1.80 16.19 2.92
CA ARG A 64 -2.32 17.56 2.97
C ARG A 64 -2.99 18.01 1.67
N GLU A 65 -2.47 17.58 0.52
CA GLU A 65 -3.00 17.96 -0.80
C GLU A 65 -4.22 17.12 -1.20
N LYS A 66 -4.16 15.80 -1.00
CA LYS A 66 -5.11 14.83 -1.56
C LYS A 66 -5.99 14.15 -0.51
N GLY A 67 -5.68 14.32 0.77
CA GLY A 67 -6.27 13.55 1.85
C GLY A 67 -5.72 12.13 1.94
N VAL A 68 -6.30 11.34 2.85
CA VAL A 68 -5.99 9.92 3.01
C VAL A 68 -6.80 9.13 1.98
N LEU A 69 -6.11 8.61 0.96
CA LEU A 69 -6.77 7.90 -0.16
C LEU A 69 -7.20 6.49 0.23
N GLN A 70 -6.44 5.84 1.10
CA GLN A 70 -6.71 4.48 1.56
C GLN A 70 -7.05 4.49 3.05
N PRO A 71 -8.21 3.94 3.44
CA PRO A 71 -8.55 3.73 4.85
C PRO A 71 -7.48 2.91 5.58
N ILE A 72 -7.24 3.22 6.86
CA ILE A 72 -6.23 2.59 7.73
C ILE A 72 -6.84 1.46 8.55
#